data_AF-A0A962HDE8-F1
#
_entry.id   AF-A0A962HDE8-F1
#
_cell.length_a   1.000
_cell.length_b   1.000
_cell.length_c   1.000
_cell.angle_alpha   90.00
_cell.angle_beta   90.00
_cell.angle_gamma   90.00
#
_symmetry.space_group_name_H-M   'P 1'
#
loop_
_entity.id
_entity.type
_entity.pdbx_description
1 polymer ?
#
loop_
_entity_poly.entity_id
_entity_poly.type
_entity_poly.pdbx_seq_one_letter_code
_entity_poly.pdbx_strand_id
1 'polypeptide(L)'
;RYSFESRNLIEERIEALQEKLRKAGSTTKIYLVKVDFESIKQPTIKRYFNNLPTSLELKDNEIDNVISVGRNLLRDSVEYRQFLDEAGLDALKASHDSCFLVDDKPDCSFGDLRE
;
A
#
# COMPACT_ATOMS: atom_id res chain seq x y z
N ARG A 1 -4.31 -14.02 6.96
CA ARG A 1 -2.98 -14.23 6.35
C ARG A 1 -3.12 -15.18 5.17
N TYR A 2 -2.72 -14.80 3.96
CA TYR A 2 -2.77 -15.71 2.80
C TYR A 2 -1.69 -16.80 2.90
N SER A 3 -1.96 -18.01 2.41
CA SER A 3 -0.96 -19.08 2.34
C SER A 3 0.05 -18.81 1.22
N PHE A 4 1.17 -19.53 1.22
CA PHE A 4 2.14 -19.50 0.12
C PHE A 4 1.49 -19.91 -1.22
N GLU A 5 0.70 -20.98 -1.21
CA GLU A 5 -0.02 -21.48 -2.39
C GLU A 5 -0.96 -20.43 -2.99
N SER A 6 -1.73 -19.73 -2.16
CA SER A 6 -2.62 -18.67 -2.64
C SER A 6 -1.86 -17.51 -3.28
N ARG A 7 -0.68 -17.15 -2.74
CA ARG A 7 0.14 -16.08 -3.31
C ARG A 7 0.73 -16.49 -4.65
N ASN A 8 1.30 -17.68 -4.74
CA ASN A 8 1.84 -18.21 -5.99
C ASN A 8 0.76 -18.31 -7.06
N LEU A 9 -0.44 -18.78 -6.70
CA LEU A 9 -1.56 -18.85 -7.64
C LEU A 9 -1.95 -17.46 -8.18
N ILE A 10 -1.93 -16.42 -7.35
CA ILE A 10 -2.20 -15.04 -7.80
C ILE A 10 -1.10 -14.56 -8.74
N GLU A 11 0.16 -14.80 -8.40
CA GLU A 11 1.32 -14.44 -9.24
C GLU A 11 1.23 -15.09 -10.61
N GLU A 12 1.04 -16.41 -10.66
CA GLU A 12 0.87 -17.18 -11.92
C GLU A 12 -0.31 -16.67 -12.75
N ARG A 13 -1.43 -16.32 -12.12
CA ARG A 13 -2.60 -15.79 -12.81
C ARG A 13 -2.36 -14.40 -13.39
N ILE A 14 -1.62 -13.55 -12.70
CA ILE A 14 -1.26 -12.21 -13.17
C ILE A 14 -0.31 -12.31 -14.35
N GLU A 15 0.70 -13.19 -14.30
CA GLU A 15 1.59 -13.44 -15.42
C GLU A 15 0.84 -13.95 -16.65
N ALA A 16 -0.04 -14.93 -16.46
CA ALA A 16 -0.86 -15.47 -17.54
C ALA A 16 -1.82 -14.41 -18.13
N LEU A 17 -2.36 -13.52 -17.29
CA LEU A 17 -3.21 -12.43 -17.73
C LEU A 17 -2.41 -11.39 -18.54
N GLN A 18 -1.24 -10.98 -18.06
CA GLN A 18 -0.37 -10.04 -18.76
C GLN A 18 0.06 -10.59 -20.12
N GLU A 19 0.37 -11.89 -20.20
CA GLU A 19 0.71 -12.53 -21.47
C GLU A 19 -0.46 -12.55 -22.46
N LYS A 20 -1.68 -12.77 -21.98
CA LYS A 20 -2.89 -12.69 -22.81
C LYS A 20 -3.13 -11.27 -23.33
N LEU A 21 -2.95 -10.25 -22.48
CA LEU A 21 -3.08 -8.84 -22.87
C LEU A 21 -2.04 -8.46 -23.92
N ARG A 22 -0.78 -8.89 -23.73
CA ARG A 22 0.30 -8.69 -24.70
C ARG A 22 -0.02 -9.31 -26.06
N LYS A 23 -0.52 -10.56 -26.07
CA LYS A 23 -0.95 -11.26 -27.30
C LYS A 23 -2.13 -10.58 -27.99
N ALA A 24 -3.01 -9.93 -27.23
CA ALA A 24 -4.11 -9.14 -27.77
C ALA A 24 -3.68 -7.75 -28.28
N GLY A 25 -2.36 -7.44 -28.28
CA GLY A 25 -1.82 -6.16 -28.74
C GLY A 25 -1.92 -5.04 -27.71
N SER A 26 -2.30 -5.33 -26.46
CA SER A 26 -2.33 -4.34 -25.39
C SER A 26 -0.94 -4.17 -24.76
N THR A 27 -0.59 -2.93 -24.43
CA THR A 27 0.62 -2.56 -23.68
C THR A 27 0.39 -2.46 -22.17
N THR A 28 -0.77 -2.92 -21.67
CA THR A 28 -1.10 -2.88 -20.24
C THR A 28 -0.10 -3.69 -19.42
N LYS A 29 0.54 -3.02 -18.45
CA LYS A 29 1.44 -3.63 -17.47
C LYS A 29 0.74 -3.72 -16.11
N ILE A 30 0.87 -4.86 -15.45
CA ILE A 30 0.25 -5.16 -14.16
C ILE A 30 1.33 -5.15 -13.08
N TYR A 31 1.08 -4.42 -12.00
CA TYR A 31 1.96 -4.37 -10.83
C TYR A 31 1.26 -5.03 -9.65
N LEU A 32 1.81 -6.14 -9.17
CA LEU A 32 1.29 -6.81 -7.98
C LEU A 32 1.98 -6.24 -6.74
N VAL A 33 1.25 -5.47 -5.95
CA VAL A 33 1.74 -4.97 -4.66
C VAL A 33 1.27 -5.89 -3.53
N LYS A 34 2.23 -6.44 -2.78
CA LYS A 34 1.94 -7.25 -1.60
C LYS A 34 1.98 -6.34 -0.37
N VAL A 35 0.84 -6.18 0.29
CA VAL A 35 0.72 -5.43 1.54
C VAL A 35 0.55 -6.43 2.68
N ASP A 36 1.50 -6.44 3.61
CA ASP A 36 1.44 -7.24 4.81
C ASP A 36 2.05 -6.50 6.01
N PHE A 37 1.56 -6.78 7.21
CA PHE A 37 2.14 -6.22 8.44
C PHE A 37 3.50 -6.86 8.79
N GLU A 38 3.91 -7.94 8.11
CA GLU A 38 5.21 -8.57 8.34
C GLU A 38 6.37 -7.67 7.90
N SER A 39 6.12 -6.85 6.87
CA SER A 39 7.03 -5.85 6.31
C SER A 39 7.23 -4.59 7.18
N ILE A 40 6.45 -4.43 8.25
CA ILE A 40 6.66 -3.35 9.23
C ILE A 40 7.96 -3.61 10.00
N LYS A 41 8.93 -2.71 9.86
CA LYS A 41 10.26 -2.80 10.50
C LYS A 41 10.22 -2.68 12.03
N GLN A 42 9.26 -1.93 12.58
CA GLN A 42 9.15 -1.68 14.01
C GLN A 42 8.39 -2.81 14.73
N PRO A 43 9.03 -3.58 15.64
CA PRO A 43 8.40 -4.75 16.27
C PRO A 43 7.20 -4.42 17.17
N THR A 44 7.22 -3.24 17.81
CA THR A 44 6.14 -2.74 18.68
C THR A 44 4.87 -2.46 17.88
N ILE A 45 5.01 -1.74 16.76
CA ILE A 45 3.94 -1.43 15.82
C ILE A 45 3.37 -2.73 15.21
N LYS A 46 4.25 -3.63 14.78
CA LYS A 46 3.85 -4.94 14.25
C LYS A 46 3.01 -5.75 15.25
N ARG A 47 3.40 -5.76 16.53
CA ARG A 47 2.65 -6.44 17.60
C ARG A 47 1.29 -5.80 17.84
N TYR A 48 1.21 -4.47 17.81
CA TYR A 48 -0.05 -3.75 17.93
C TYR A 48 -1.05 -4.17 16.84
N PHE A 49 -0.66 -4.10 15.56
CA PHE A 49 -1.55 -4.49 14.45
C PHE A 49 -1.93 -5.97 14.45
N ASN A 50 -1.00 -6.85 14.83
CA ASN A 50 -1.30 -8.29 14.94
C ASN A 50 -2.26 -8.63 16.08
N ASN A 51 -2.42 -7.74 17.06
CA ASN A 51 -3.32 -7.91 18.20
C ASN A 51 -4.63 -7.13 18.05
N LEU A 52 -4.82 -6.40 16.94
CA LEU A 52 -6.08 -5.69 16.71
C LEU A 52 -7.23 -6.71 16.58
N PRO A 53 -8.41 -6.41 17.16
CA PRO A 53 -9.59 -7.21 16.94
C PRO A 53 -9.89 -7.28 15.43
N THR A 54 -10.11 -8.49 14.91
CA THR A 54 -10.63 -8.67 13.55
C THR A 54 -12.14 -8.43 13.47
N SER A 55 -12.74 -7.87 14.52
CA SER A 55 -14.17 -7.51 14.55
C SER A 55 -14.39 -6.18 13.82
N LEU A 56 -15.62 -5.94 13.39
CA LEU A 56 -16.04 -4.68 12.76
C LEU A 56 -16.17 -3.53 13.78
N GLU A 57 -15.71 -3.71 15.01
CA GLU A 57 -15.81 -2.76 16.13
C GLU A 57 -14.44 -2.14 16.47
N LEU A 58 -13.66 -1.77 15.44
CA LEU A 58 -12.47 -0.95 15.66
C LEU A 58 -12.91 0.45 16.09
N LYS A 59 -12.23 1.01 17.09
CA LYS A 59 -12.42 2.42 17.46
C LYS A 59 -11.91 3.30 16.32
N ASP A 60 -12.46 4.50 16.18
CA ASP A 60 -12.10 5.44 15.11
C ASP A 60 -10.57 5.65 15.01
N ASN A 61 -9.90 5.79 16.15
CA ASN A 61 -8.44 5.93 16.20
C ASN A 61 -7.68 4.67 15.74
N GLU A 62 -8.24 3.47 15.93
CA GLU A 62 -7.64 2.22 15.45
C GLU A 62 -7.79 2.11 13.93
N ILE A 63 -8.93 2.57 13.39
CA ILE A 63 -9.18 2.67 11.95
C ILE A 63 -8.18 3.62 11.29
N ASP A 64 -8.00 4.82 11.84
CA ASP A 64 -7.04 5.81 11.31
C ASP A 64 -5.60 5.27 11.31
N ASN A 65 -5.22 4.53 12.36
CA ASN A 65 -3.92 3.89 12.44
C ASN A 65 -3.73 2.81 11.36
N VAL A 66 -4.75 1.98 11.11
CA VAL A 66 -4.71 0.98 10.04
C VAL A 66 -4.60 1.64 8.67
N ILE A 67 -5.36 2.71 8.43
CA ILE A 67 -5.31 3.47 7.17
C ILE A 67 -3.92 4.08 6.98
N SER A 68 -3.38 4.73 8.01
CA SER A 68 -2.06 5.38 7.97
C SER A 68 -0.95 4.37 7.66
N VAL A 69 -0.91 3.25 8.37
CA VAL A 69 0.09 2.21 8.14
C VAL A 69 -0.09 1.54 6.79
N GLY A 70 -1.31 1.27 6.34
CA GLY A 70 -1.58 0.77 5.00
C GLY A 70 -1.05 1.70 3.91
N ARG A 71 -1.24 3.02 4.05
CA ARG A 71 -0.69 4.02 3.12
C ARG A 71 0.83 3.99 3.08
N ASN A 72 1.48 3.92 4.24
CA ASN A 72 2.93 3.88 4.31
C ASN A 72 3.49 2.60 3.67
N LEU A 73 2.90 1.45 3.98
CA LEU A 73 3.29 0.17 3.37
C LEU A 73 3.15 0.18 1.84
N LEU A 74 2.08 0.78 1.32
CA LEU A 74 1.86 0.91 -0.12
C LEU A 74 2.90 1.85 -0.75
N ARG A 75 3.18 3.01 -0.16
CA ARG A 75 4.17 3.98 -0.66
C ARG A 75 5.61 3.46 -0.59
N ASP A 76 5.88 2.60 0.39
CA ASP A 76 7.18 1.95 0.57
C ASP A 76 7.40 0.74 -0.36
N SER A 77 6.34 0.21 -1.00
CA SER A 77 6.47 -0.85 -2.01
C SER A 77 7.24 -0.38 -3.25
N VAL A 78 8.16 -1.22 -3.72
CA VAL A 78 8.93 -0.97 -4.95
C VAL A 78 8.02 -1.01 -6.16
N GLU A 79 7.10 -1.96 -6.22
CA GLU A 79 6.16 -2.18 -7.31
C GLU A 79 5.20 -0.99 -7.45
N TYR A 80 4.74 -0.43 -6.32
CA TYR A 80 3.89 0.75 -6.33
C TYR A 80 4.63 2.00 -6.82
N ARG A 81 5.89 2.21 -6.41
CA ARG A 81 6.70 3.32 -6.93
C ARG A 81 6.96 3.20 -8.43
N GLN A 82 7.30 2.00 -8.91
CA GLN A 82 7.47 1.76 -10.34
C GLN A 82 6.20 2.06 -11.13
N PHE A 83 5.03 1.69 -10.59
CA PHE A 83 3.76 2.05 -11.19
C PHE A 83 3.58 3.57 -11.29
N LEU A 84 3.86 4.31 -10.22
CA LEU A 84 3.73 5.78 -10.23
C LEU A 84 4.70 6.45 -11.19
N ASP A 85 5.93 5.96 -11.27
CA ASP A 85 6.96 6.44 -12.21
C ASP A 85 6.51 6.24 -13.66
N GLU A 86 6.07 5.02 -14.01
CA GLU A 86 5.66 4.68 -15.37
C GLU A 86 4.31 5.29 -15.75
N ALA A 87 3.43 5.54 -14.78
CA ALA A 87 2.18 6.27 -14.99
C ALA A 87 2.37 7.80 -15.08
N GLY A 88 3.58 8.31 -14.83
CA GLY A 88 3.86 9.76 -14.81
C GLY A 88 3.22 10.50 -13.63
N LEU A 89 2.84 9.77 -12.57
CA LEU A 89 2.19 10.31 -11.37
C LEU A 89 3.20 10.75 -10.30
N ASP A 90 4.48 10.38 -10.43
CA ASP A 90 5.52 10.73 -9.45
C ASP A 90 5.86 12.24 -9.44
N ALA A 91 5.59 12.95 -10.53
CA ALA A 91 5.74 14.42 -10.60
C ALA A 91 4.75 15.20 -9.71
N LEU A 92 3.66 14.56 -9.23
CA LEU A 92 2.67 15.20 -8.36
C LEU A 92 3.09 15.22 -6.87
N LYS A 93 4.10 14.43 -6.48
CA LYS A 93 4.63 14.37 -5.10
C LYS A 93 5.32 15.66 -4.65
N ALA A 94 5.92 16.41 -5.57
CA ALA A 94 6.70 17.60 -5.22
C ALA A 94 5.86 18.79 -4.73
N SER A 95 4.53 18.78 -4.87
CA SER A 95 3.69 19.95 -4.49
C SER A 95 2.71 19.73 -3.34
N HIS A 96 2.43 18.50 -2.90
CA HIS A 96 1.36 18.23 -1.91
C HIS A 96 1.76 17.35 -0.72
N ASP A 97 2.98 16.78 -0.70
CA ASP A 97 3.38 15.72 0.24
C ASP A 97 3.71 16.17 1.68
N SER A 98 3.12 17.25 2.18
CA SER A 98 3.11 17.47 3.63
C SER A 98 1.74 17.64 4.24
N CYS A 99 0.65 17.77 3.48
CA CYS A 99 -0.65 18.12 4.08
C CYS A 99 -1.78 17.24 3.55
N PHE A 100 -2.46 16.54 4.44
CA PHE A 100 -3.71 15.82 4.13
C PHE A 100 -4.92 16.66 4.49
N LEU A 101 -5.97 16.64 3.67
CA LEU A 101 -7.26 17.21 4.07
C LEU A 101 -7.97 16.25 5.03
N VAL A 102 -8.10 16.64 6.30
CA VAL A 102 -9.02 16.05 7.27
C VAL A 102 -10.08 17.12 7.55
N ASP A 103 -11.37 16.80 7.35
CA ASP A 103 -12.49 17.76 7.45
C ASP A 103 -12.28 19.05 6.64
N ASP A 104 -11.91 18.92 5.35
CA ASP A 104 -11.59 20.04 4.45
C ASP A 104 -10.43 20.95 4.93
N LYS A 105 -9.64 20.51 5.92
CA LYS A 105 -8.49 21.25 6.44
C LYS A 105 -7.17 20.50 6.21
N PRO A 106 -6.14 21.16 5.64
CA PRO A 106 -4.82 20.56 5.50
C PRO A 106 -4.17 20.36 6.88
N ASP A 107 -4.02 19.11 7.30
CA ASP A 107 -3.23 18.66 8.44
C ASP A 107 -1.86 18.16 7.94
N CYS A 108 -0.82 18.84 8.43
CA CYS A 108 0.56 18.62 8.03
C CYS A 108 1.44 18.09 9.18
N SER A 109 0.83 17.64 10.27
CA SER A 109 1.53 17.28 11.51
C SER A 109 2.25 15.93 11.49
N PHE A 110 2.08 15.13 10.43
CA PHE A 110 2.57 13.74 10.39
C PHE A 110 3.91 13.54 9.66
N GLY A 111 4.54 14.63 9.19
CA GLY A 111 5.81 14.60 8.43
C GLY A 111 7.08 14.41 9.27
N ASP A 112 7.01 14.50 10.60
CA ASP A 112 8.17 14.41 11.50
C ASP A 112 8.16 13.11 12.31
N LEU A 113 8.46 11.99 11.65
CA LEU A 113 9.04 10.81 12.31
C LEU A 113 10.23 10.32 11.49
N ARG A 114 11.22 11.21 11.36
CA ARG A 114 12.62 10.86 11.15
C ARG A 114 13.35 11.06 12.47
N GLU A 115 13.54 9.96 13.20
CA GLU A 115 14.69 9.76 14.08
C GLU A 115 15.38 8.46 13.68
#